data_AF-A0A8H7ZN98-F1
#
_entry.id   AF-A0A8H7ZN98-F1
#
_cell.length_a   1.000
_cell.length_b   1.000
_cell.length_c   1.000
_cell.angle_alpha   90.00
_cell.angle_beta   90.00
_cell.angle_gamma   90.00
#
_symmetry.space_group_name_H-M   'P 1'
#
loop_
_entity.id
_entity.type
_entity.pdbx_description
1 polymer ?
#
loop_
_entity_poly.entity_id
_entity_poly.type
_entity_poly.pdbx_seq_one_letter_code
_entity_poly.pdbx_strand_id
1 'polypeptide(L)'
;MCEQNPHFEKRGPERFLVKHYAGDVQYNVSGMTDKNKDQLVRELLDLVSSSPNSFVRTLFPEGPSGESESKKRPPTAGDRIRNSAGELVAKLMQAQPSYIRCIKPNESKSPQDFDASRVLHQVKYLGLCENVRYTWKGDARSASEVIFKDLGIAGEEWQMGVTKAFIRHPETVRLFALESLRDRYWHNMAIRIQRAWRNFLSYRNECAIRIQRCYRSNRDQMKYVQIRDHGHAVLGGRKERRRFSLVSMRRFMGDYLDIGRASPGSESQLIKTAISYTKQNKKSETIKFVRSDSAADAYKKHTVTV
;
A
#
# COMPACT_ATOMS: atom_id res chain seq x y z
N MET A 1 -3.97 -17.91 -41.60
CA MET A 1 -3.20 -16.87 -40.89
C MET A 1 -2.69 -17.33 -39.54
N CYS A 2 -3.51 -17.91 -38.64
CA CYS A 2 -3.01 -18.35 -37.32
C CYS A 2 -2.06 -19.56 -37.35
N GLU A 3 -2.19 -20.45 -38.34
CA GLU A 3 -1.33 -21.64 -38.47
C GLU A 3 0.11 -21.33 -38.89
N GLN A 4 0.40 -20.10 -39.29
CA GLN A 4 1.76 -19.65 -39.65
C GLN A 4 2.56 -19.15 -38.43
N ASN A 5 1.91 -19.02 -37.26
CA ASN A 5 2.57 -18.46 -36.08
C ASN A 5 3.35 -19.57 -35.33
N PRO A 6 4.66 -19.41 -35.07
CA PRO A 6 5.48 -20.40 -34.37
C PRO A 6 5.01 -20.70 -32.93
N HIS A 7 4.21 -19.80 -32.33
CA HIS A 7 3.69 -19.93 -30.97
C HIS A 7 2.25 -20.49 -30.90
N PHE A 8 1.66 -20.86 -32.04
CA PHE A 8 0.31 -21.41 -32.11
C PHE A 8 0.33 -22.80 -32.73
N GLU A 9 -0.33 -23.76 -32.08
CA GLU A 9 -0.42 -25.13 -32.56
C GLU A 9 -1.86 -25.63 -32.45
N LYS A 10 -2.47 -26.04 -33.56
CA LYS A 10 -3.85 -26.55 -33.56
C LYS A 10 -3.84 -28.02 -33.15
N ARG A 11 -4.51 -28.36 -32.04
CA ARG A 11 -4.58 -29.73 -31.49
C ARG A 11 -6.03 -30.22 -31.55
N GLY A 12 -6.50 -30.54 -32.76
CA GLY A 12 -7.86 -31.04 -33.02
C GLY A 12 -8.88 -29.95 -33.40
N PRO A 13 -10.17 -30.31 -33.54
CA PRO A 13 -11.22 -29.40 -34.01
C PRO A 13 -11.64 -28.36 -32.96
N GLU A 14 -11.64 -28.72 -31.68
CA GLU A 14 -12.12 -27.86 -30.58
C GLU A 14 -11.02 -27.43 -29.61
N ARG A 15 -9.76 -27.77 -29.85
CA ARG A 15 -8.65 -27.42 -28.96
C ARG A 15 -7.47 -26.87 -29.73
N PHE A 16 -6.79 -25.91 -29.12
CA PHE A 16 -5.55 -25.34 -29.63
C PHE A 16 -4.57 -25.14 -28.49
N LEU A 17 -3.29 -25.08 -28.82
CA LEU A 17 -2.20 -24.90 -27.89
C LEU A 17 -1.52 -23.58 -28.21
N VAL A 18 -1.22 -22.82 -27.16
CA VAL A 18 -0.45 -21.57 -27.24
C VAL A 18 0.80 -21.74 -26.40
N LYS A 19 1.95 -21.44 -27.01
CA LYS A 19 3.25 -21.49 -26.33
C LYS A 19 3.47 -20.19 -25.58
N HIS A 20 3.14 -20.17 -24.29
CA HIS A 20 3.40 -19.02 -23.43
C HIS A 20 4.83 -19.05 -22.90
N TYR A 21 5.34 -17.89 -22.46
CA TYR A 21 6.66 -17.81 -21.85
C TYR A 21 6.82 -18.75 -20.64
N ALA A 22 5.73 -19.02 -19.90
CA ALA A 22 5.72 -19.89 -18.72
C ALA A 22 5.48 -21.38 -19.05
N GLY A 23 5.18 -21.71 -20.30
CA GLY A 23 4.88 -23.07 -20.76
C GLY A 23 3.71 -23.13 -21.75
N ASP A 24 3.50 -24.32 -22.31
CA ASP A 24 2.46 -24.56 -23.29
C ASP A 24 1.10 -24.76 -22.62
N VAL A 25 0.10 -24.00 -23.06
CA VAL A 25 -1.26 -24.06 -22.51
C VAL A 25 -2.23 -24.50 -23.59
N GLN A 26 -3.02 -25.52 -23.28
CA GLN A 26 -4.09 -25.99 -24.14
C GLN A 26 -5.41 -25.29 -23.79
N TYR A 27 -6.04 -24.69 -24.79
CA TYR A 27 -7.33 -24.01 -24.71
C TYR A 27 -8.41 -24.83 -25.40
N ASN A 28 -9.62 -24.78 -24.85
CA ASN A 28 -10.83 -25.33 -25.45
C ASN A 28 -11.63 -24.18 -26.09
N VAL A 29 -12.07 -24.38 -27.34
CA VAL A 29 -12.86 -23.42 -28.13
C VAL A 29 -14.34 -23.45 -27.71
N SER A 30 -14.80 -24.55 -27.11
CA SER A 30 -16.19 -24.71 -26.68
C SER A 30 -16.62 -23.59 -25.72
N GLY A 31 -17.69 -22.87 -26.09
CA GLY A 31 -18.24 -21.75 -25.32
C GLY A 31 -17.41 -20.47 -25.32
N MET A 32 -16.31 -20.39 -26.09
CA MET A 32 -15.47 -19.19 -26.14
C MET A 32 -16.19 -18.00 -26.80
N THR A 33 -17.02 -18.26 -27.82
CA THR A 33 -17.80 -17.23 -28.52
C THR A 33 -18.86 -16.61 -27.61
N ASP A 34 -19.58 -17.43 -26.84
CA ASP A 34 -20.67 -16.95 -26.00
C ASP A 34 -20.15 -16.16 -24.81
N LYS A 35 -19.06 -16.63 -24.19
CA LYS A 35 -18.32 -15.86 -23.18
C LYS A 35 -17.77 -14.54 -23.72
N ASN A 36 -17.38 -14.49 -25.00
CA ASN A 36 -16.82 -13.27 -25.59
C ASN A 36 -17.89 -12.25 -26.01
N LYS A 37 -19.10 -12.71 -26.36
CA LYS A 37 -20.24 -11.84 -26.65
C LYS A 37 -20.66 -11.06 -25.41
N ASP A 38 -20.66 -11.70 -24.24
CA ASP A 38 -20.96 -11.08 -22.93
C ASP A 38 -22.25 -10.23 -22.99
N GLN A 39 -23.25 -10.77 -23.70
CA GLN A 39 -24.54 -10.14 -23.94
C GLN A 39 -25.48 -10.52 -22.81
N LEU A 40 -26.01 -9.51 -22.12
CA LEU A 40 -27.12 -9.71 -21.20
C LEU A 40 -28.44 -9.70 -21.99
N VAL A 41 -29.39 -10.53 -21.59
CA VAL A 41 -30.74 -10.51 -22.15
C VAL A 41 -31.40 -9.18 -21.82
N ARG A 42 -31.91 -8.45 -22.82
CA ARG A 42 -32.52 -7.13 -22.65
C ARG A 42 -33.70 -7.14 -21.67
N GLU A 43 -34.50 -8.20 -21.69
CA GLU A 43 -35.63 -8.37 -20.75
C GLU A 43 -35.19 -8.39 -19.28
N LEU A 44 -33.99 -8.92 -18.99
CA LEU A 44 -33.44 -8.90 -17.64
C LEU A 44 -33.00 -7.48 -17.22
N LEU A 45 -32.51 -6.66 -18.16
CA LEU A 45 -32.22 -5.24 -17.90
C LEU A 45 -33.49 -4.45 -17.61
N ASP A 46 -34.56 -4.71 -18.35
CA ASP A 46 -35.87 -4.08 -18.15
C ASP A 46 -36.48 -4.49 -16.80
N LEU A 47 -36.37 -5.77 -16.43
CA LEU A 47 -36.80 -6.27 -15.12
C LEU A 47 -36.03 -5.61 -13.96
N VAL A 48 -34.71 -5.53 -14.08
CA VAL A 48 -33.83 -4.87 -13.09
C VAL A 48 -34.18 -3.39 -12.95
N SER A 49 -34.52 -2.73 -14.05
CA SER A 49 -34.96 -1.32 -14.07
C SER A 49 -36.32 -1.13 -13.36
N SER A 50 -37.23 -2.11 -13.49
CA SER A 50 -38.53 -2.10 -12.82
C SER A 50 -38.46 -2.38 -11.30
N SER A 51 -37.35 -2.97 -10.82
CA SER A 51 -37.17 -3.36 -9.42
C SER A 51 -37.37 -2.19 -8.44
N PRO A 52 -38.07 -2.36 -7.31
CA PRO A 52 -38.30 -1.29 -6.33
C PRO A 52 -37.04 -0.89 -5.53
N ASN A 53 -35.97 -1.67 -5.63
CA ASN A 53 -34.74 -1.42 -4.89
C ASN A 53 -33.85 -0.39 -5.61
N SER A 54 -33.65 0.77 -4.99
CA SER A 54 -32.80 1.85 -5.52
C SER A 54 -31.34 1.42 -5.70
N PHE A 55 -30.83 0.53 -4.87
CA PHE A 55 -29.46 0.01 -5.00
C PHE A 55 -29.28 -0.77 -6.31
N VAL A 56 -30.26 -1.61 -6.65
CA VAL A 56 -30.24 -2.42 -7.88
C VAL A 56 -30.29 -1.53 -9.13
N ARG A 57 -31.10 -0.47 -9.12
CA ARG A 57 -31.11 0.53 -10.19
C ARG A 57 -29.80 1.32 -10.30
N THR A 58 -29.08 1.50 -9.19
CA THR A 58 -27.79 2.19 -9.17
C THR A 58 -26.67 1.33 -9.78
N LEU A 59 -26.75 0.01 -9.64
CA LEU A 59 -25.77 -0.92 -10.21
C LEU A 59 -25.85 -1.03 -11.74
N PHE A 60 -27.02 -0.74 -12.34
CA PHE A 60 -27.26 -0.78 -13.78
C PHE A 60 -27.76 0.59 -14.27
N PRO A 61 -26.85 1.58 -14.39
CA PRO A 61 -27.22 2.94 -14.82
C PRO A 61 -27.52 3.04 -16.32
N GLU A 62 -27.09 2.06 -17.11
CA GLU A 62 -27.36 1.98 -18.54
C GLU A 62 -28.79 1.46 -18.77
N GLY A 63 -29.74 2.39 -18.82
CA GLY A 63 -31.06 2.11 -19.37
C GLY A 63 -30.98 1.73 -20.87
N PRO A 64 -32.08 1.19 -21.43
CA PRO A 64 -32.14 0.63 -22.80
C PRO A 64 -31.81 1.62 -23.94
N SER A 65 -31.54 2.88 -23.64
CA SER A 65 -31.21 3.96 -24.59
C SER A 65 -29.71 4.19 -24.82
N GLY A 66 -28.82 3.45 -24.13
CA GLY A 66 -27.37 3.53 -24.36
C GLY A 66 -26.89 2.95 -25.70
N GLU A 67 -27.70 2.12 -26.37
CA GLU A 67 -27.41 1.54 -27.69
C GLU A 67 -27.90 2.41 -28.86
N SER A 68 -28.01 3.73 -28.65
CA SER A 68 -28.41 4.67 -29.71
C SER A 68 -27.26 4.90 -30.71
N GLU A 69 -27.48 4.49 -31.96
CA GLU A 69 -26.91 5.05 -33.20
C GLU A 69 -25.39 4.93 -33.50
N SER A 70 -24.66 3.95 -32.95
CA SER A 70 -23.32 3.66 -33.49
C SER A 70 -23.33 2.39 -34.36
N LYS A 71 -23.08 2.55 -35.67
CA LYS A 71 -22.86 1.43 -36.63
C LYS A 71 -21.63 0.56 -36.30
N LYS A 72 -20.98 0.79 -35.15
CA LYS A 72 -19.83 0.02 -34.69
C LYS A 72 -20.36 -1.18 -33.92
N ARG A 73 -19.77 -2.36 -34.18
CA ARG A 73 -20.09 -3.58 -33.43
C ARG A 73 -19.91 -3.29 -31.94
N PRO A 74 -20.83 -3.75 -31.06
CA PRO A 74 -20.67 -3.58 -29.63
C PRO A 74 -19.33 -4.18 -29.19
N PRO A 75 -18.63 -3.55 -28.25
CA PRO A 75 -17.32 -4.01 -27.82
C PRO A 75 -17.44 -5.40 -27.19
N THR A 76 -16.61 -6.35 -27.66
CA THR A 76 -16.59 -7.70 -27.08
C THR A 76 -15.91 -7.70 -25.71
N ALA A 77 -16.13 -8.75 -24.90
CA ALA A 77 -15.41 -8.90 -23.63
C ALA A 77 -13.89 -8.85 -23.83
N GLY A 78 -13.39 -9.49 -24.90
CA GLY A 78 -11.98 -9.44 -25.28
C GLY A 78 -11.47 -8.02 -25.59
N ASP A 79 -12.28 -7.20 -26.27
CA ASP A 79 -11.88 -5.81 -26.59
C ASP A 79 -11.84 -4.93 -25.33
N ARG A 80 -12.79 -5.12 -24.40
CA ARG A 80 -12.79 -4.44 -23.09
C ARG A 80 -11.53 -4.78 -22.27
N ILE A 81 -11.17 -6.06 -22.22
CA ILE A 81 -9.95 -6.52 -21.52
C ILE A 81 -8.70 -5.97 -22.21
N ARG A 82 -8.65 -5.96 -23.54
CA ARG A 82 -7.50 -5.43 -24.29
C ARG A 82 -7.31 -3.92 -24.04
N ASN A 83 -8.39 -3.15 -24.06
CA ASN A 83 -8.34 -1.71 -23.85
C ASN A 83 -7.88 -1.37 -22.42
N SER A 84 -8.48 -2.01 -21.41
CA SER A 84 -8.09 -1.80 -20.01
C SER A 84 -6.64 -2.23 -19.73
N ALA A 85 -6.16 -3.33 -20.32
CA ALA A 85 -4.77 -3.74 -20.23
C ALA A 85 -3.82 -2.73 -20.92
N GLY A 86 -4.22 -2.19 -22.08
CA GLY A 86 -3.45 -1.16 -22.79
C GLY A 86 -3.30 0.12 -21.98
N GLU A 87 -4.38 0.60 -21.37
CA GLU A 87 -4.36 1.75 -20.47
C GLU A 87 -3.47 1.51 -19.24
N LEU A 88 -3.51 0.32 -18.67
CA LEU A 88 -2.65 -0.07 -17.56
C LEU A 88 -1.18 -0.04 -17.97
N VAL A 89 -0.83 -0.64 -19.11
CA VAL A 89 0.55 -0.63 -19.62
C VAL A 89 1.03 0.80 -19.87
N ALA A 90 0.19 1.65 -20.48
CA ALA A 90 0.52 3.06 -20.70
C ALA A 90 0.85 3.81 -19.39
N LYS A 91 0.06 3.57 -18.33
CA LYS A 91 0.34 4.13 -16.99
C LYS A 91 1.62 3.57 -16.38
N LEU A 92 1.88 2.28 -16.53
CA LEU A 92 3.08 1.64 -16.01
C LEU A 92 4.35 2.16 -16.69
N MET A 93 4.29 2.47 -17.99
CA MET A 93 5.42 3.02 -18.76
C MET A 93 5.80 4.45 -18.35
N GLN A 94 4.90 5.19 -17.70
CA GLN A 94 5.17 6.54 -17.19
C GLN A 94 5.86 6.55 -15.82
N ALA A 95 5.93 5.40 -15.14
CA ALA A 95 6.50 5.27 -13.80
C ALA A 95 7.83 4.50 -13.83
N GLN A 96 8.64 4.64 -12.76
CA GLN A 96 9.82 3.81 -12.57
C GLN A 96 9.39 2.42 -12.04
N PRO A 97 9.59 1.32 -12.78
CA PRO A 97 9.12 0.01 -12.35
C PRO A 97 10.03 -0.58 -11.26
N SER A 98 9.41 -1.23 -10.27
CA SER A 98 10.08 -2.09 -9.30
C SER A 98 9.48 -3.49 -9.40
N TYR A 99 10.31 -4.50 -9.65
CA TYR A 99 9.84 -5.86 -9.91
C TYR A 99 9.95 -6.73 -8.65
N ILE A 100 8.83 -7.31 -8.23
CA ILE A 100 8.78 -8.37 -7.21
C ILE A 100 8.36 -9.66 -7.92
N ARG A 101 9.18 -10.70 -7.84
CA ARG A 101 8.94 -11.99 -8.50
C ARG A 101 8.57 -13.03 -7.45
N CYS A 102 7.31 -13.43 -7.43
CA CYS A 102 6.81 -14.45 -6.51
C CYS A 102 7.10 -15.85 -7.08
N ILE A 103 7.59 -16.76 -6.24
CA ILE A 103 7.88 -18.15 -6.60
C ILE A 103 6.99 -19.07 -5.76
N LYS A 104 6.33 -20.03 -6.40
CA LYS A 104 5.50 -21.04 -5.73
C LYS A 104 6.35 -22.27 -5.37
N PRO A 105 6.50 -22.64 -4.08
CA PRO A 105 7.40 -23.72 -3.66
C PRO A 105 6.85 -25.12 -3.99
N ASN A 106 5.54 -25.32 -3.97
CA ASN A 106 4.88 -26.62 -4.22
C ASN A 106 3.43 -26.43 -4.69
N GLU A 107 2.81 -27.47 -5.26
CA GLU A 107 1.38 -27.53 -5.60
C GLU A 107 0.50 -28.08 -4.47
N SER A 108 1.10 -28.85 -3.55
CA SER A 108 0.45 -29.49 -2.40
C SER A 108 -0.08 -28.49 -1.37
N LYS A 109 0.28 -27.20 -1.51
CA LYS A 109 -0.02 -26.11 -0.57
C LYS A 109 0.50 -26.40 0.86
N SER A 110 1.51 -27.25 0.98
CA SER A 110 2.13 -27.59 2.25
C SER A 110 3.27 -26.61 2.56
N PRO A 111 3.41 -26.10 3.79
CA PRO A 111 4.51 -25.19 4.13
C PRO A 111 5.89 -25.87 4.17
N GLN A 112 5.95 -27.19 4.33
CA GLN A 112 7.20 -27.95 4.50
C GLN A 112 7.68 -28.64 3.21
N ASP A 113 6.88 -28.61 2.16
CA ASP A 113 7.17 -29.28 0.90
C ASP A 113 7.88 -28.31 -0.06
N PHE A 114 8.96 -28.74 -0.70
CA PHE A 114 9.72 -27.92 -1.64
C PHE A 114 10.04 -28.73 -2.89
N ASP A 115 9.33 -28.41 -3.98
CA ASP A 115 9.55 -29.03 -5.28
C ASP A 115 10.64 -28.25 -6.04
N ALA A 116 11.88 -28.76 -5.94
CA ALA A 116 13.03 -28.17 -6.59
C ALA A 116 12.89 -28.10 -8.12
N SER A 117 12.28 -29.10 -8.75
CA SER A 117 12.08 -29.12 -10.21
C SER A 117 11.14 -28.01 -10.65
N ARG A 118 10.04 -27.83 -9.91
CA ARG A 118 9.07 -26.78 -10.18
C ARG A 118 9.64 -25.39 -9.94
N VAL A 119 10.37 -25.20 -8.85
CA VAL A 119 11.03 -23.92 -8.56
C VAL A 119 12.09 -23.60 -9.61
N LEU A 120 12.88 -24.60 -10.04
CA LEU A 120 13.87 -24.43 -11.11
C LEU A 120 13.20 -24.01 -12.42
N HIS A 121 12.09 -24.65 -12.80
CA HIS A 121 11.32 -24.28 -13.99
C HIS A 121 10.88 -22.80 -13.91
N GLN A 122 10.36 -22.36 -12.75
CA GLN A 122 9.99 -20.96 -12.49
C GLN A 122 11.16 -19.99 -12.61
N VAL A 123 12.30 -20.33 -12.03
CA VAL A 123 13.51 -19.49 -12.11
C VAL A 123 13.98 -19.32 -13.56
N LYS A 124 13.90 -20.39 -14.37
CA LYS A 124 14.27 -20.37 -15.79
C LYS A 124 13.33 -19.50 -16.61
N TYR A 125 12.02 -19.76 -16.58
CA TYR A 125 11.08 -19.02 -17.44
C TYR A 125 10.86 -17.56 -17.02
N LEU A 126 11.09 -17.22 -15.75
CA LEU A 126 11.06 -15.83 -15.27
C LEU A 126 12.33 -15.05 -15.66
N GLY A 127 13.33 -15.70 -16.27
CA GLY A 127 14.60 -15.09 -16.65
C GLY A 127 15.43 -14.64 -15.45
N LEU A 128 15.21 -15.19 -14.25
CA LEU A 128 15.90 -14.74 -13.03
C LEU A 128 17.41 -14.96 -13.14
N CYS A 129 17.83 -16.08 -13.73
CA CYS A 129 19.25 -16.35 -13.97
C CYS A 129 19.89 -15.35 -14.94
N GLU A 130 19.16 -14.95 -15.99
CA GLU A 130 19.64 -13.97 -16.97
C GLU A 130 19.71 -12.57 -16.35
N ASN A 131 18.70 -12.21 -15.54
CA ASN A 131 18.69 -10.97 -14.77
C ASN A 131 19.90 -10.87 -13.81
N VAL A 132 20.31 -11.97 -13.20
CA VAL A 132 21.51 -12.02 -12.34
C VAL A 132 22.80 -12.01 -13.17
N ARG A 133 22.81 -12.55 -14.40
CA ARG A 133 23.96 -12.50 -15.33
C ARG A 133 24.29 -11.09 -15.82
N TYR A 134 23.38 -10.11 -15.70
CA TYR A 134 23.70 -8.69 -15.93
C TYR A 134 24.65 -8.09 -14.87
N THR A 135 24.94 -8.82 -13.79
CA THR A 135 26.10 -8.52 -12.95
C THR A 135 27.34 -8.95 -13.73
N TRP A 136 28.14 -7.99 -14.20
CA TRP A 136 29.34 -8.24 -15.00
C TRP A 136 30.22 -9.32 -14.35
N LYS A 137 30.41 -10.46 -15.04
CA LYS A 137 31.22 -11.59 -14.56
C LYS A 137 32.60 -11.70 -15.22
N GLY A 138 32.91 -10.81 -16.15
CA GLY A 138 34.19 -10.79 -16.85
C GLY A 138 35.24 -9.91 -16.15
N ASP A 139 36.39 -9.76 -16.79
CA ASP A 139 37.46 -8.89 -16.30
C ASP A 139 37.07 -7.41 -16.33
N ALA A 140 37.66 -6.61 -15.44
CA ALA A 140 37.40 -5.17 -15.35
C ALA A 140 37.69 -4.41 -16.66
N ARG A 141 38.59 -4.96 -17.49
CA ARG A 141 38.96 -4.40 -18.81
C ARG A 141 37.79 -4.45 -19.77
N SER A 142 37.18 -5.62 -19.94
CA SER A 142 36.07 -5.81 -20.86
C SER A 142 34.79 -5.13 -20.33
N ALA A 143 34.64 -4.98 -19.01
CA ALA A 143 33.56 -4.19 -18.41
C ALA A 143 33.65 -2.72 -18.84
N SER A 144 34.85 -2.16 -18.71
CA SER A 144 35.13 -0.76 -19.05
C SER A 144 34.88 -0.49 -20.54
N GLU A 145 35.27 -1.43 -21.41
CA GLU A 145 35.04 -1.33 -22.85
C GLU A 145 33.53 -1.32 -23.20
N VAL A 146 32.72 -2.17 -22.56
CA VAL A 146 31.27 -2.18 -22.77
C VAL A 146 30.63 -0.88 -22.30
N ILE A 147 31.06 -0.37 -21.14
CA ILE A 147 30.59 0.92 -20.62
C ILE A 147 30.88 2.06 -21.62
N PHE A 148 32.08 2.10 -22.20
CA PHE A 148 32.44 3.14 -23.18
C PHE A 148 31.62 3.02 -24.48
N LYS A 149 31.33 1.80 -24.93
CA LYS A 149 30.45 1.55 -26.10
C LYS A 149 29.01 1.97 -25.83
N ASP A 150 28.45 1.63 -24.67
CA ASP A 150 27.07 1.98 -24.29
C ASP A 150 26.87 3.49 -24.11
N LEU A 151 27.92 4.21 -23.72
CA LEU A 151 27.92 5.67 -23.61
C LEU A 151 28.03 6.39 -24.97
N GLY A 152 28.27 5.64 -26.05
CA GLY A 152 28.40 6.18 -27.40
C GLY A 152 29.70 6.97 -27.61
N ILE A 153 30.77 6.64 -26.89
CA ILE A 153 32.06 7.32 -27.03
C ILE A 153 32.80 6.74 -28.24
N ALA A 154 33.23 7.61 -29.16
CA ALA A 154 33.99 7.19 -30.33
C ALA A 154 35.30 6.48 -29.91
N GLY A 155 35.66 5.40 -30.59
CA GLY A 155 36.85 4.59 -30.27
C GLY A 155 38.18 5.33 -30.41
N GLU A 156 38.18 6.53 -31.00
CA GLU A 156 39.36 7.39 -31.11
C GLU A 156 39.65 8.19 -29.82
N GLU A 157 38.66 8.31 -28.94
CA GLU A 157 38.73 9.14 -27.73
C GLU A 157 39.23 8.38 -26.50
N TRP A 158 39.22 7.05 -26.53
CA TRP A 158 39.65 6.20 -25.41
C TRP A 158 40.57 5.08 -25.88
N GLN A 159 41.53 4.72 -25.03
CA GLN A 159 42.47 3.62 -25.25
C GLN A 159 42.61 2.79 -23.97
N MET A 160 42.41 1.48 -24.06
CA MET A 160 42.59 0.58 -22.91
C MET A 160 44.06 0.16 -22.79
N GLY A 161 44.70 0.56 -21.70
CA GLY A 161 46.00 0.03 -21.28
C GLY A 161 45.88 -1.31 -20.55
N VAL A 162 47.01 -1.81 -20.03
CA VAL A 162 47.07 -3.08 -19.29
C VAL A 162 46.35 -2.99 -17.94
N THR A 163 46.49 -1.85 -17.25
CA THR A 163 45.94 -1.65 -15.89
C THR A 163 44.96 -0.47 -15.79
N LYS A 164 44.92 0.42 -16.78
CA LYS A 164 44.13 1.66 -16.75
C LYS A 164 43.57 2.00 -18.14
N ALA A 165 42.43 2.67 -18.17
CA ALA A 165 41.88 3.29 -19.37
C ALA A 165 42.44 4.71 -19.53
N PHE A 166 42.87 5.07 -20.73
CA PHE A 166 43.34 6.40 -21.08
C PHE A 166 42.28 7.09 -21.93
N ILE A 167 42.01 8.35 -21.60
CA ILE A 167 41.01 9.18 -22.27
C ILE A 167 41.76 10.38 -22.87
N ARG A 168 41.52 10.67 -24.15
CA ARG A 168 42.28 11.68 -24.89
C ARG A 168 41.89 13.11 -24.50
N HIS A 169 40.60 13.43 -24.55
CA HIS A 169 40.09 14.73 -24.14
C HIS A 169 39.05 14.56 -23.02
N PRO A 170 39.21 15.23 -21.87
CA PRO A 170 38.26 15.15 -20.76
C PRO A 170 36.90 15.81 -21.06
N GLU A 171 36.83 16.62 -22.12
CA GLU A 171 35.63 17.29 -22.61
C GLU A 171 34.84 16.46 -23.64
N THR A 172 35.51 15.61 -24.44
CA THR A 172 34.85 14.78 -25.46
C THR A 172 34.26 13.53 -24.85
N VAL A 173 35.00 12.90 -23.94
CA VAL A 173 34.40 11.97 -23.02
C VAL A 173 33.48 12.80 -22.17
N ARG A 174 32.21 12.41 -22.18
CA ARG A 174 31.15 12.82 -21.26
C ARG A 174 31.54 12.52 -19.79
N LEU A 175 32.74 12.86 -19.33
CA LEU A 175 33.29 12.59 -18.01
C LEU A 175 32.49 13.36 -16.98
N PHE A 176 32.14 14.61 -17.27
CA PHE A 176 31.19 15.37 -16.46
C PHE A 176 29.79 14.71 -16.43
N ALA A 177 29.36 14.05 -17.51
CA ALA A 177 28.09 13.34 -17.54
C ALA A 177 28.16 11.99 -16.80
N LEU A 178 29.29 11.28 -16.85
CA LEU A 178 29.56 10.07 -16.09
C LEU A 178 29.66 10.36 -14.60
N GLU A 179 30.38 11.41 -14.23
CA GLU A 179 30.46 11.93 -12.86
C GLU A 179 29.09 12.42 -12.40
N SER A 180 28.36 13.18 -13.23
CA SER A 180 26.99 13.59 -12.92
C SER A 180 26.01 12.41 -12.81
N LEU A 181 26.19 11.34 -13.58
CA LEU A 181 25.41 10.10 -13.47
C LEU A 181 25.73 9.37 -12.17
N ARG A 182 27.01 9.27 -11.84
CA ARG A 182 27.50 8.70 -10.58
C ARG A 182 26.98 9.49 -9.39
N ASP A 183 27.13 10.81 -9.38
CA ASP A 183 26.69 11.69 -8.30
C ASP A 183 25.18 11.62 -8.09
N ARG A 184 24.39 11.60 -9.17
CA ARG A 184 22.94 11.35 -9.08
C ARG A 184 22.61 9.99 -8.47
N TYR A 185 23.34 8.94 -8.83
CA TYR A 185 23.15 7.62 -8.24
C TYR A 185 23.43 7.63 -6.73
N TRP A 186 24.58 8.15 -6.31
CA TRP A 186 24.96 8.24 -4.89
C TRP A 186 24.00 9.12 -4.10
N HIS A 187 23.58 10.24 -4.67
CA HIS A 187 22.60 11.14 -4.06
C HIS A 187 21.25 10.41 -3.84
N ASN A 188 20.76 9.67 -4.82
CA ASN A 188 19.54 8.89 -4.69
C ASN A 188 19.67 7.76 -3.65
N MET A 189 20.80 7.07 -3.61
CA MET A 189 21.04 6.05 -2.59
C MET A 189 21.11 6.65 -1.18
N ALA A 190 21.76 7.79 -1.02
CA ALA A 190 21.78 8.53 0.23
C ALA A 190 20.36 8.93 0.67
N ILE A 191 19.52 9.45 -0.24
CA ILE A 191 18.12 9.78 0.06
C ILE A 191 17.36 8.54 0.54
N ARG A 192 17.54 7.38 -0.09
CA ARG A 192 16.86 6.14 0.31
C ARG A 192 17.23 5.71 1.73
N ILE A 193 18.52 5.73 2.05
CA ILE A 193 19.04 5.39 3.38
C ILE A 193 18.53 6.41 4.41
N GLN A 194 18.62 7.71 4.10
CA GLN A 194 18.14 8.77 4.97
C GLN A 194 16.62 8.66 5.23
N ARG A 195 15.81 8.35 4.22
CA ARG A 195 14.36 8.13 4.38
C ARG A 195 14.06 6.94 5.28
N ALA A 196 14.74 5.80 5.07
CA ALA A 196 14.57 4.62 5.89
C ALA A 196 14.93 4.90 7.36
N TRP A 197 16.06 5.57 7.59
CA TRP A 197 16.51 5.95 8.93
C TRP A 197 15.56 6.93 9.63
N ARG A 198 15.10 7.97 8.93
CA ARG A 198 14.12 8.93 9.46
C ARG A 198 12.80 8.24 9.82
N ASN A 199 12.35 7.29 9.00
CA ASN A 199 11.15 6.50 9.29
C ASN A 199 11.32 5.62 10.54
N PHE A 200 12.47 4.95 10.67
CA PHE A 200 12.80 4.15 11.86
C PHE A 200 12.79 5.01 13.15
N LEU A 201 13.42 6.18 13.11
CA LEU A 201 13.40 7.11 14.24
C LEU A 201 11.99 7.61 14.58
N SER A 202 11.17 7.91 13.56
CA SER A 202 9.78 8.32 13.73
C SER A 202 8.96 7.22 14.42
N TYR A 203 9.11 5.97 13.97
CA TYR A 203 8.43 4.82 14.56
C TYR A 203 8.84 4.60 16.02
N ARG A 204 10.14 4.70 16.33
CA ARG A 204 10.64 4.60 17.71
C ARG A 204 10.02 5.64 18.62
N ASN A 205 9.90 6.89 18.16
CA ASN A 205 9.28 7.98 18.91
C ASN A 205 7.78 7.73 19.09
N GLU A 206 7.08 7.25 18.06
CA GLU A 206 5.65 6.93 18.13
C GLU A 206 5.36 5.82 19.15
N CYS A 207 6.16 4.75 19.15
CA CYS A 207 6.06 3.67 20.14
C CYS A 207 6.23 4.20 21.57
N ALA A 208 7.22 5.07 21.81
CA ALA A 208 7.41 5.69 23.12
C ALA A 208 6.19 6.52 23.54
N ILE A 209 5.62 7.32 22.63
CA ILE A 209 4.41 8.12 22.88
C ILE A 209 3.21 7.22 23.21
N ARG A 210 3.04 6.11 22.49
CA ARG A 210 1.95 5.15 22.74
C ARG A 210 2.05 4.52 24.14
N ILE A 211 3.25 4.10 24.55
CA ILE A 211 3.50 3.54 25.89
C ILE A 211 3.23 4.61 26.96
N GLN A 212 3.76 5.81 26.80
CA GLN A 212 3.53 6.92 27.73
C GLN A 212 2.05 7.28 27.86
N ARG A 213 1.31 7.28 26.75
CA ARG A 213 -0.14 7.54 26.73
C ARG A 213 -0.92 6.44 27.47
N CYS A 214 -0.58 5.18 27.23
CA CYS A 214 -1.19 4.04 27.92
C CYS A 214 -0.93 4.12 29.44
N TYR A 215 0.30 4.40 29.86
CA TYR A 215 0.66 4.55 31.27
C TYR A 215 -0.13 5.67 31.95
N ARG A 216 -0.23 6.85 31.31
CA ARG A 216 -1.01 7.98 31.84
C ARG A 216 -2.49 7.61 32.00
N SER A 217 -3.09 6.99 30.98
CA SER A 217 -4.49 6.53 31.03
C SER A 217 -4.72 5.53 32.17
N ASN A 218 -3.82 4.56 32.34
CA ASN A 218 -3.97 3.54 33.37
C ASN A 218 -3.78 4.12 34.79
N ARG A 219 -2.88 5.09 34.97
CA ARG A 219 -2.67 5.78 36.25
C ARG A 219 -3.93 6.52 36.70
N ASP A 220 -4.61 7.19 35.79
CA ASP A 220 -5.86 7.88 36.11
C ASP A 220 -6.99 6.87 36.39
N GLN A 221 -7.06 5.80 35.61
CA GLN A 221 -8.09 4.76 35.75
C GLN A 221 -7.99 3.95 37.06
N MET A 222 -6.77 3.70 37.56
CA MET A 222 -6.52 3.03 38.85
C MET A 222 -7.25 3.73 40.02
N LYS A 223 -7.30 5.06 40.03
CA LYS A 223 -8.01 5.81 41.09
C LYS A 223 -9.51 5.54 41.07
N TYR A 224 -10.11 5.50 39.87
CA TYR A 224 -11.54 5.22 39.73
C TYR A 224 -11.88 3.76 40.06
N VAL A 225 -10.98 2.82 39.76
CA VAL A 225 -11.12 1.41 40.17
C VAL A 225 -11.11 1.26 41.68
N GLN A 226 -10.20 1.93 42.38
CA GLN A 226 -10.15 1.92 43.86
C GLN A 226 -11.43 2.49 44.48
N ILE A 227 -11.94 3.61 43.97
CA ILE A 227 -13.21 4.20 44.43
C ILE A 227 -14.38 3.24 44.18
N ARG A 228 -14.42 2.61 43.00
CA ARG A 228 -15.44 1.62 42.64
C ARG A 228 -15.42 0.41 43.57
N ASP A 229 -14.23 -0.15 43.81
CA ASP A 229 -14.05 -1.35 44.64
C ASP A 229 -14.35 -1.05 46.12
N HIS A 230 -13.98 0.15 46.59
CA HIS A 230 -14.40 0.65 47.90
C HIS A 230 -15.93 0.76 48.00
N GLY A 231 -16.59 1.35 46.99
CA GLY A 231 -18.05 1.40 46.93
C GLY A 231 -18.71 0.02 46.93
N HIS A 232 -18.12 -0.95 46.22
CA HIS A 232 -18.57 -2.34 46.24
C HIS A 232 -18.39 -3.01 47.61
N ALA A 233 -17.29 -2.75 48.32
CA ALA A 233 -17.07 -3.26 49.66
C ALA A 233 -18.06 -2.67 50.68
N VAL A 234 -18.34 -1.36 50.59
CA VAL A 234 -19.29 -0.67 51.48
C VAL A 234 -20.73 -1.14 51.26
N LEU A 235 -21.12 -1.39 50.01
CA LEU A 235 -22.47 -1.82 49.63
C LEU A 235 -22.63 -3.34 49.50
N GLY A 236 -21.54 -4.10 49.70
CA GLY A 236 -21.52 -5.56 49.63
C GLY A 236 -22.39 -6.15 50.73
N GLY A 237 -23.42 -6.92 50.36
CA GLY A 237 -24.33 -7.57 51.30
C GLY A 237 -25.43 -6.69 51.92
N ARG A 238 -25.37 -5.36 51.77
CA ARG A 238 -26.41 -4.41 52.25
C ARG A 238 -27.38 -3.96 51.16
N LYS A 239 -27.25 -4.52 49.96
CA LYS A 239 -28.06 -4.12 48.79
C LYS A 239 -29.40 -4.86 48.80
N GLU A 240 -30.39 -4.28 49.48
CA GLU A 240 -31.76 -4.74 49.41
C GLU A 240 -32.31 -4.47 48.00
N ARG A 241 -32.43 -5.52 47.17
CA ARG A 241 -33.01 -5.40 45.83
C ARG A 241 -34.52 -5.29 45.95
N ARG A 242 -35.06 -4.06 45.96
CA ARG A 242 -36.49 -3.84 45.74
C ARG A 242 -36.89 -4.53 44.43
N ARG A 243 -37.91 -5.40 44.53
CA ARG A 243 -38.40 -6.37 43.53
C ARG A 243 -38.70 -5.77 42.13
N PHE A 244 -38.78 -4.44 42.02
CA PHE A 244 -39.04 -3.70 40.78
C PHE A 244 -37.77 -3.18 40.05
N SER A 245 -36.56 -3.51 40.52
CA SER A 245 -35.31 -3.10 39.87
C SER A 245 -34.94 -3.89 38.60
N LEU A 246 -35.69 -4.94 38.24
CA LEU A 246 -35.35 -5.84 37.12
C LEU A 246 -36.24 -5.66 35.89
N VAL A 247 -37.23 -4.76 35.91
CA VAL A 247 -38.08 -4.51 34.75
C VAL A 247 -37.53 -3.32 33.97
N SER A 248 -37.04 -3.64 32.77
CA SER A 248 -36.61 -2.76 31.69
C SER A 248 -35.12 -2.40 31.66
N MET A 249 -34.45 -3.02 30.70
CA MET A 249 -33.30 -2.54 29.95
C MET A 249 -33.06 -1.03 30.06
N ARG A 250 -32.22 -0.63 31.02
CA ARG A 250 -31.43 0.58 30.89
C ARG A 250 -30.01 0.14 30.63
N ARG A 251 -29.59 0.21 29.36
CA ARG A 251 -28.17 0.38 29.04
C ARG A 251 -27.67 1.47 30.00
N PHE A 252 -26.61 1.18 30.74
CA PHE A 252 -25.93 2.13 31.58
C PHE A 252 -25.46 3.30 30.69
N MET A 253 -26.32 4.31 30.55
CA MET A 253 -25.96 5.61 30.03
C MET A 253 -25.48 6.40 31.23
N GLY A 254 -24.25 6.89 31.11
CA GLY A 254 -23.55 7.58 32.17
C GLY A 254 -24.35 8.73 32.78
N ASP A 255 -23.97 8.98 34.04
CA ASP A 255 -24.32 10.14 34.86
C ASP A 255 -25.77 10.17 35.39
N TYR A 256 -25.99 9.48 36.51
CA TYR A 256 -27.26 9.53 37.26
C TYR A 256 -27.48 10.87 38.00
N LEU A 257 -26.54 11.80 37.92
CA LEU A 257 -26.60 13.09 38.61
C LEU A 257 -26.61 14.28 37.64
N ASP A 258 -26.66 14.04 36.33
CA ASP A 258 -26.68 15.04 35.25
C ASP A 258 -25.88 16.31 35.59
N ILE A 259 -24.65 16.10 36.11
CA ILE A 259 -23.82 17.20 36.65
C ILE A 259 -23.29 18.05 35.49
N GLY A 260 -23.27 17.47 34.29
CA GLY A 260 -22.82 18.09 33.05
C GLY A 260 -23.85 18.97 32.33
N ARG A 261 -25.16 18.68 32.40
CA ARG A 261 -26.18 19.50 31.74
C ARG A 261 -26.84 20.45 32.73
N ALA A 262 -26.55 21.73 32.59
CA ALA A 262 -27.18 22.79 33.36
C ALA A 262 -28.60 23.05 32.81
N SER A 263 -29.57 22.23 33.22
CA SER A 263 -30.98 22.59 33.10
C SER A 263 -31.40 23.36 34.36
N PRO A 264 -32.00 24.55 34.25
CA PRO A 264 -32.40 25.32 35.44
C PRO A 264 -33.47 24.56 36.24
N GLY A 265 -33.23 24.35 37.54
CA GLY A 265 -34.17 23.68 38.45
C GLY A 265 -33.99 22.17 38.60
N SER A 266 -32.94 21.57 38.03
CA SER A 266 -32.64 20.15 38.24
C SER A 266 -32.12 19.86 39.65
N GLU A 267 -32.34 18.63 40.13
CA GLU A 267 -31.82 18.09 41.40
C GLU A 267 -30.29 18.28 41.55
N SER A 268 -29.59 18.33 40.41
CA SER A 268 -28.13 18.57 40.33
C SER A 268 -27.71 20.00 40.69
N GLN A 269 -28.58 21.01 40.53
CA GLN A 269 -28.32 22.37 41.03
C GLN A 269 -28.43 22.44 42.55
N LEU A 270 -29.44 21.79 43.14
CA LEU A 270 -29.67 21.77 44.60
C LEU A 270 -28.51 21.09 45.34
N ILE A 271 -27.96 20.02 44.76
CA ILE A 271 -26.81 19.32 45.32
C ILE A 271 -25.53 20.17 45.17
N LYS A 272 -25.34 20.88 44.05
CA LYS A 272 -24.20 21.80 43.86
C LYS A 272 -24.20 22.96 44.85
N THR A 273 -25.38 23.53 45.15
CA THR A 273 -25.52 24.58 46.16
C THR A 273 -25.36 24.03 47.58
N ALA A 274 -25.91 22.86 47.89
CA ALA A 274 -25.75 22.23 49.20
C ALA A 274 -24.30 21.86 49.53
N ILE A 275 -23.51 21.46 48.52
CA ILE A 275 -22.11 21.03 48.69
C ILE A 275 -21.12 22.21 48.53
N SER A 276 -21.59 23.44 48.26
CA SER A 276 -20.71 24.59 47.94
C SER A 276 -19.70 24.27 46.85
N TYR A 277 -20.09 23.48 45.84
CA TYR A 277 -19.21 23.05 44.75
C TYR A 277 -18.98 24.22 43.79
N THR A 278 -18.11 25.15 44.17
CA THR A 278 -17.70 26.28 43.36
C THR A 278 -16.69 25.83 42.31
N LYS A 279 -16.86 26.35 41.09
CA LYS A 279 -16.07 26.07 39.87
C LYS A 279 -14.58 26.46 39.97
N GLN A 280 -14.06 26.75 41.16
CA GLN A 280 -12.68 27.18 41.38
C GLN A 280 -11.67 26.02 41.49
N ASN A 281 -12.11 24.77 41.62
CA ASN A 281 -11.20 23.61 41.69
C ASN A 281 -10.72 23.05 40.34
N LYS A 282 -10.82 23.83 39.26
CA LYS A 282 -10.01 23.62 38.05
C LYS A 282 -8.74 24.47 38.15
N LYS A 283 -7.78 24.06 38.97
CA LYS A 283 -6.38 24.31 38.61
C LYS A 283 -6.09 23.43 37.39
N SER A 284 -6.32 23.99 36.21
CA SER A 284 -5.61 23.54 35.03
C SER A 284 -4.14 23.81 35.27
N GLU A 285 -3.38 22.79 35.67
CA GLU A 285 -1.94 22.77 35.40
C GLU A 285 -1.76 22.61 33.89
N THR A 286 -2.09 23.67 33.16
CA THR A 286 -1.53 23.90 31.84
C THR A 286 -0.10 24.31 32.10
N ILE A 287 0.82 23.34 32.08
CA ILE A 287 2.23 23.67 31.88
C ILE A 287 2.29 24.32 30.49
N LYS A 288 2.35 25.65 30.49
CA LYS A 288 2.78 26.41 29.32
C LYS A 288 4.21 25.95 29.03
N PHE A 289 4.39 25.12 28.01
CA PHE A 289 5.69 25.08 27.35
C PHE A 289 5.86 26.44 26.68
N VAL A 290 6.59 27.32 27.36
CA VAL A 290 7.32 28.39 26.69
C VAL A 290 8.20 27.68 25.66
N ARG A 291 7.95 27.94 24.37
CA ARG A 291 8.96 27.68 23.34
C ARG A 291 10.19 28.50 23.76
N SER A 292 11.19 27.84 24.30
CA SER A 292 12.54 28.39 24.26
C SER A 292 13.00 28.29 22.81
N ASP A 293 12.88 29.38 22.05
CA ASP A 293 13.36 29.52 20.67
C ASP A 293 14.91 29.51 20.59
N SER A 294 15.59 28.79 21.49
CA SER A 294 17.06 28.76 21.57
C SER A 294 17.69 27.46 21.05
N ALA A 295 16.90 26.52 20.50
CA ALA A 295 17.43 25.29 19.90
C ALA A 295 17.71 25.40 18.39
N ALA A 296 17.28 26.49 17.73
CA ALA A 296 17.52 26.70 16.30
C ALA A 296 18.86 27.41 15.99
N ASP A 297 19.49 28.06 16.97
CA ASP A 297 20.74 28.81 16.79
C ASP A 297 22.02 28.02 17.11
N ALA A 298 21.91 26.77 17.57
CA ALA A 298 23.06 25.95 17.94
C ALA A 298 23.75 25.22 16.76
N TYR A 299 23.24 25.33 15.53
CA TYR A 299 23.76 24.60 14.36
C TYR A 299 24.33 25.49 13.23
N LYS A 300 24.71 26.74 13.53
CA LYS A 300 25.32 27.67 12.55
C LYS A 300 26.71 28.23 12.92
N LYS A 301 27.40 27.68 13.92
CA LYS A 301 28.78 28.06 14.25
C LYS A 301 29.73 26.87 14.16
N HIS A 302 30.09 26.49 12.94
CA HIS A 302 31.40 25.89 12.61
C HIS A 302 31.67 26.11 11.11
N THR A 303 31.77 27.38 10.73
CA THR A 303 32.67 27.79 9.64
C THR A 303 34.08 27.76 10.24
N VAL A 304 34.87 26.78 9.85
CA VAL A 304 36.31 26.75 10.08
C VAL A 304 36.94 27.62 9.01
N THR A 305 37.46 28.77 9.42
CA THR A 305 38.56 29.46 8.73
C THR A 305 39.87 28.85 9.20
N VAL A 306 40.53 28.08 8.33
CA VAL A 306 41.94 28.18 7.92
C VAL A 306 42.03 27.61 6.52
#